data_AF-A0A1L3FBV8-F1
#
_entry.id   AF-A0A1L3FBV8-F1
#
_cell.length_a   1.000
_cell.length_b   1.000
_cell.length_c   1.000
_cell.angle_alpha   90.00
_cell.angle_beta   90.00
_cell.angle_gamma   90.00
#
_symmetry.space_group_name_H-M   'P 1'
#
loop_
_entity.id
_entity.type
_entity.pdbx_description
1 polymer ?
#
loop_
_entity_poly.entity_id
_entity_poly.type
_entity_poly.pdbx_seq_one_letter_code
_entity_poly.pdbx_strand_id
1 'polypeptide(L)' 'MTEDAHPNAVRRNHLLAAAHEEMVKFERKENEFRKKDREERAAELRLPLGEIKVH' A
#
# COMPACT_ATOMS: atom_id res chain seq x y z
N MET A 1 -1.73 41.70 -5.13
CA MET A 1 -0.64 40.71 -4.97
C MET A 1 -1.25 39.39 -4.50
N THR A 2 -1.91 38.64 -5.40
CA THR A 2 -2.60 37.38 -5.08
C THR A 2 -2.41 36.32 -6.18
N GLU A 3 -1.50 36.55 -7.12
CA GLU A 3 -1.33 35.67 -8.28
C GLU A 3 -0.37 34.50 -8.01
N ASP A 4 0.51 34.61 -7.01
CA ASP A 4 1.50 33.56 -6.68
C ASP A 4 0.94 32.39 -5.85
N ALA A 5 -0.25 32.54 -5.25
CA ALA A 5 -0.85 31.53 -4.39
C ALA A 5 -1.43 30.34 -5.17
N HIS A 6 -1.96 30.59 -6.38
CA HIS A 6 -2.63 29.58 -7.19
C HIS A 6 -1.68 28.57 -7.84
N PRO A 7 -0.54 28.97 -8.45
CA PRO A 7 0.40 28.02 -9.05
C PRO A 7 1.03 27.07 -8.01
N ASN A 8 1.26 27.58 -6.80
CA ASN A 8 1.83 26.77 -5.71
C ASN A 8 0.82 25.72 -5.21
N ALA A 9 -0.45 26.10 -5.05
CA ALA A 9 -1.50 25.16 -4.67
C ALA A 9 -1.69 24.02 -5.70
N VAL A 10 -1.64 24.35 -7.00
CA VAL A 10 -1.74 23.33 -8.08
C VAL A 10 -0.56 22.36 -8.04
N ARG A 11 0.67 22.86 -7.89
CA ARG A 11 1.87 22.01 -7.79
C ARG A 11 1.83 21.10 -6.56
N ARG A 12 1.44 21.64 -5.40
CA ARG A 12 1.28 20.86 -4.17
C ARG A 12 0.25 19.75 -4.34
N ASN A 13 -0.88 20.04 -4.96
CA ASN A 13 -1.93 19.04 -5.19
C ASN A 13 -1.46 17.92 -6.12
N HIS A 14 -0.72 18.24 -7.19
CA HIS A 14 -0.12 17.23 -8.05
C HIS A 14 0.89 16.33 -7.31
N LEU A 15 1.76 16.92 -6.47
CA LEU A 15 2.71 16.14 -5.67
C LEU A 15 2.02 15.23 -4.67
N LEU A 16 0.95 15.71 -4.00
CA LEU A 16 0.16 14.91 -3.08
C LEU A 16 -0.56 13.76 -3.80
N ALA A 17 -1.12 14.01 -4.99
CA ALA A 17 -1.75 12.97 -5.80
C ALA A 17 -0.73 11.89 -6.21
N ALA A 18 0.45 12.30 -6.69
CA ALA A 18 1.52 11.36 -7.05
C ALA A 18 2.00 10.54 -5.84
N ALA A 19 2.18 11.19 -4.67
CA ALA A 19 2.56 10.50 -3.45
C ALA A 19 1.49 9.47 -3.02
N HIS A 20 0.21 9.81 -3.15
CA HIS A 20 -0.88 8.89 -2.84
C HIS A 20 -0.93 7.70 -3.80
N GLU A 21 -0.71 7.91 -5.09
CA GLU A 21 -0.62 6.82 -6.06
C GLU A 21 0.52 5.85 -5.75
N GLU A 22 1.70 6.36 -5.41
CA GLU A 22 2.84 5.52 -5.03
C GLU A 22 2.61 4.79 -3.71
N MET A 23 1.97 5.42 -2.72
CA MET A 23 1.55 4.78 -1.47
C MET A 23 0.63 3.57 -1.74
N VAL A 24 -0.40 3.75 -2.56
CA VAL A 24 -1.33 2.66 -2.90
C VAL A 24 -0.62 1.51 -3.63
N LYS A 25 0.31 1.84 -4.54
CA LYS A 25 1.12 0.81 -5.23
C LYS A 25 2.00 0.04 -4.24
N PHE A 26 2.62 0.74 -3.29
CA PHE A 26 3.46 0.13 -2.27
C PHE A 26 2.65 -0.80 -1.36
N GLU A 27 1.52 -0.33 -0.83
CA GLU A 27 0.65 -1.14 0.04
C GLU A 27 0.16 -2.42 -0.64
N ARG A 28 -0.20 -2.35 -1.93
CA ARG A 28 -0.58 -3.54 -2.70
C ARG A 28 0.56 -4.55 -2.80
N LYS A 29 1.76 -4.08 -3.16
CA LYS A 29 2.94 -4.94 -3.27
C LYS A 29 3.33 -5.55 -1.92
N GLU A 30 3.30 -4.77 -0.85
CA GLU A 30 3.60 -5.27 0.49
C GLU A 30 2.58 -6.31 0.93
N ASN A 31 1.28 -6.06 0.72
CA ASN A 31 0.23 -7.03 1.04
C ASN A 31 0.39 -8.35 0.27
N GLU A 32 0.69 -8.28 -1.03
CA GLU A 32 0.96 -9.46 -1.85
C GLU A 32 2.21 -10.21 -1.37
N PHE A 33 3.28 -9.49 -1.04
CA PHE A 33 4.50 -10.08 -0.52
C PHE A 33 4.25 -10.80 0.80
N ARG A 34 3.55 -10.16 1.74
CA ARG A 34 3.19 -10.76 3.04
C ARG A 34 2.28 -11.97 2.89
N LYS A 35 1.34 -11.93 1.94
CA LYS A 35 0.48 -13.08 1.63
C LYS A 35 1.29 -14.26 1.12
N LYS A 36 2.20 -14.02 0.17
CA LYS A 36 3.09 -15.05 -0.37
C LYS A 36 4.02 -15.64 0.69
N ASP A 37 4.69 -14.79 1.47
CA ASP A 37 5.55 -15.24 2.58
C ASP A 37 4.76 -16.12 3.57
N ARG A 38 3.53 -15.71 3.92
CA ARG A 38 2.65 -16.50 4.79
C ARG A 38 2.30 -17.85 4.17
N GLU A 39 1.98 -17.89 2.88
CA GLU A 39 1.66 -19.11 2.14
C GLU A 39 2.85 -20.06 2.05
N GLU A 40 4.03 -19.54 1.70
CA GLU A 40 5.28 -20.29 1.62
C GLU A 40 5.67 -20.89 2.97
N ARG A 41 5.65 -20.07 4.03
CA ARG A 41 5.97 -20.53 5.38
C ARG A 41 4.96 -21.54 5.92
N ALA A 42 3.68 -21.37 5.60
CA ALA A 42 2.68 -22.36 6.00
C ALA A 42 2.84 -23.67 5.22
N ALA A 43 3.20 -23.62 3.94
CA ALA A 43 3.50 -24.81 3.16
C ALA A 43 4.72 -25.55 3.71
N GLU A 44 5.79 -24.82 4.07
CA GLU A 44 6.99 -25.38 4.70
C GLU A 44 6.66 -26.08 6.02
N LEU A 45 5.83 -25.44 6.85
CA LEU A 45 5.43 -25.97 8.15
C LEU A 45 4.20 -26.90 8.08
N ARG A 46 3.66 -27.16 6.89
CA ARG A 46 2.40 -27.90 6.64
C ARG A 46 1.24 -27.43 7.52
N LEU A 47 1.16 -26.12 7.75
CA LEU A 47 0.12 -25.50 8.57
C LEU A 47 -1.14 -25.24 7.71
N PRO A 48 -2.35 -25.56 8.23
CA PRO A 48 -3.57 -25.23 7.53
C PRO A 48 -3.82 -23.71 7.59
N LEU A 49 -3.67 -23.04 6.45
CA LEU A 49 -4.06 -21.64 6.32
C LEU A 49 -5.58 -21.53 6.13
N GLY A 50 -6.23 -20.69 6.94
CA GLY A 50 -7.67 -20.42 6.85
C GLY A 50 -8.55 -21.22 7.81
N GLU A 51 -7.99 -22.21 8.52
CA GLU A 51 -8.72 -22.99 9.54
C GLU A 51 -8.68 -22.35 10.93
N ILE A 52 -7.73 -21.43 11.18
CA ILE A 52 -7.65 -20.68 12.43
C ILE A 52 -8.77 -19.64 12.44
N LYS A 53 -9.96 -20.06 12.89
CA LYS A 53 -11.04 -19.17 13.29
C LYS A 53 -10.64 -18.47 14.58
N VAL A 54 -10.08 -17.26 14.47
CA VAL A 54 -10.00 -16.36 15.63
C VAL A 54 -11.43 -15.84 15.83
N HIS A 55 -12.08 -16.34 16.87
CA HIS A 55 -13.41 -15.92 17.31
C HIS A 55 -13.38 -14.52 17.90
#